data_AF-H9GNV2-F1
#
_entry.id   AF-H9GNV2-F1
#
_cell.length_a   1.000
_cell.length_b   1.000
_cell.length_c   1.000
_cell.angle_alpha   90.00
_cell.angle_beta   90.00
_cell.angle_gamma   90.00
#
_symmetry.space_group_name_H-M   'P 1'
#
loop_
_entity.id
_entity.type
_entity.pdbx_description
1 polymer ?
#
loop_
_entity_poly.entity_id
_entity_poly.type
_entity_poly.pdbx_seq_one_letter_code
_entity_poly.pdbx_strand_id
1 'polypeptide(L)'
;KIERLKSELHLLEAEGKQPNKHTFFFDTKREVREFDIAAHLNTAPELLGRVYNRPTLEMLKKEPIRGATLPVQLQKLARQRKSQYNLLRQRIEREREMFVVAQKLQTRKDLLDKTQKMKVKKETVNRPAIYKFKLQRKR
;
A
#
# COMPACT_ATOMS: atom_id res chain seq x y z
N LYS A 1 13.21 -3.92 7.78
CA LYS A 1 13.47 -4.10 6.32
C LYS A 1 12.27 -3.75 5.45
N ILE A 2 11.05 -4.22 5.76
CA ILE A 2 9.82 -3.84 5.04
C ILE A 2 9.52 -2.34 5.22
N GLU A 3 9.54 -1.85 6.47
CA GLU A 3 9.29 -0.43 6.76
C GLU A 3 10.25 0.52 6.03
N ARG A 4 11.54 0.17 5.97
CA ARG A 4 12.53 0.90 5.17
C ARG A 4 12.17 0.93 3.68
N LEU A 5 11.74 -0.19 3.10
CA LEU A 5 11.31 -0.21 1.69
C LEU A 5 10.02 0.59 1.48
N LYS A 6 9.08 0.56 2.44
CA LYS A 6 7.86 1.37 2.38
C LYS A 6 8.17 2.87 2.48
N SER A 7 9.17 3.27 3.27
CA SER A 7 9.56 4.68 3.34
C SER A 7 10.30 5.16 2.09
N GLU A 8 11.08 4.28 1.46
CA GLU A 8 11.77 4.58 0.20
C GLU A 8 10.81 4.60 -1.00
N LEU A 9 9.75 3.78 -0.98
CA LEU A 9 8.73 3.74 -2.03
C LEU A 9 7.59 4.72 -1.71
N HIS A 10 7.39 5.74 -2.54
CA HIS A 10 6.32 6.73 -2.32
C HIS A 10 4.88 6.17 -2.43
N LEU A 11 4.69 4.92 -2.89
CA LEU A 11 3.40 4.22 -3.05
C LEU A 11 2.32 4.99 -3.85
N LEU A 12 2.71 6.00 -4.64
CA LEU A 12 1.79 6.86 -5.37
C LEU A 12 1.13 6.14 -6.56
N GLU A 13 1.89 5.25 -7.20
CA GLU A 13 1.46 4.44 -8.36
C GLU A 13 1.23 2.97 -8.00
N ALA A 14 1.06 2.65 -6.71
CA ALA A 14 0.85 1.27 -6.30
C ALA A 14 -0.50 0.76 -6.81
N GLU A 15 -0.50 -0.36 -7.52
CA GLU A 15 -1.71 -1.07 -7.94
C GLU A 15 -2.54 -1.48 -6.71
N GLY A 16 -3.86 -1.27 -6.76
CA GLY A 16 -4.77 -1.59 -5.65
C GLY A 16 -4.92 -0.50 -4.58
N LYS A 17 -4.38 0.71 -4.80
CA LYS A 17 -4.70 1.87 -3.97
C LYS A 17 -6.17 2.22 -4.12
N GLN A 18 -6.83 2.49 -2.99
CA GLN A 18 -8.21 2.97 -3.00
C GLN A 18 -8.27 4.31 -3.76
N PRO A 19 -9.19 4.48 -4.72
CA PRO A 19 -9.32 5.74 -5.43
C PRO A 19 -9.72 6.84 -4.46
N ASN A 20 -8.94 7.93 -4.44
CA ASN A 20 -9.28 9.10 -3.64
C ASN A 20 -10.43 9.85 -4.31
N LYS A 21 -11.42 10.26 -3.50
CA LYS A 21 -12.50 11.15 -3.96
C LYS A 21 -12.09 12.60 -3.69
N HIS A 22 -12.08 13.42 -4.73
CA HIS A 22 -11.90 14.86 -4.61
C HIS A 22 -13.20 15.56 -5.03
N THR A 23 -13.73 16.41 -4.17
CA THR A 23 -15.02 17.09 -4.36
C THR A 23 -14.77 18.58 -4.50
N PHE A 24 -15.22 19.14 -5.62
CA PHE A 24 -15.22 20.59 -5.85
C PHE A 24 -16.53 21.18 -5.35
N PHE A 25 -16.45 22.35 -4.72
CA PHE A 25 -17.60 23.09 -4.21
C PHE A 25 -17.78 24.36 -5.04
N PHE A 26 -19.03 24.63 -5.43
CA PHE A 26 -19.43 25.80 -6.21
C PHE A 26 -20.63 26.44 -5.55
N ASP A 27 -20.75 27.76 -5.69
CA ASP A 27 -21.83 28.52 -5.06
C ASP A 27 -23.11 28.47 -5.90
N THR A 28 -22.98 28.40 -7.23
CA THR A 28 -24.14 28.37 -8.13
C THR A 28 -24.27 27.06 -8.91
N LYS A 29 -25.53 26.68 -9.20
CA LYS A 29 -25.83 25.50 -10.03
C LYS A 29 -25.38 25.66 -11.49
N ARG A 30 -25.12 26.89 -11.95
CA ARG A 30 -24.65 27.17 -13.32
C ARG A 30 -23.18 26.80 -13.46
N GLU A 31 -22.36 27.22 -12.49
CA GLU A 31 -20.93 26.84 -12.42
C GLU A 31 -20.75 25.32 -12.45
N VAL A 32 -21.58 24.56 -11.73
CA VAL A 32 -21.51 23.09 -11.73
C VAL A 32 -21.71 22.49 -13.13
N ARG A 33 -22.55 23.09 -13.97
CA ARG A 33 -22.86 22.57 -15.31
C ARG A 33 -21.77 22.88 -16.33
N GLU A 34 -21.10 24.01 -16.18
CA GLU A 34 -20.05 24.48 -17.10
C GLU A 34 -18.64 24.10 -16.61
N PHE A 35 -18.54 23.38 -15.50
CA PHE A 35 -17.27 23.07 -14.86
C PHE A 35 -16.40 22.14 -15.71
N ASP A 36 -15.26 22.66 -16.18
CA ASP A 36 -14.16 21.89 -16.75
C ASP A 36 -12.98 21.81 -15.77
N ILE A 37 -12.55 20.59 -15.49
CA ILE A 37 -11.46 20.29 -14.56
C ILE A 37 -10.11 20.76 -15.13
N ALA A 38 -9.89 20.63 -16.44
CA ALA A 38 -8.63 21.01 -17.07
C ALA A 38 -8.41 22.52 -16.99
N ALA A 39 -9.43 23.29 -17.37
CA ALA A 39 -9.45 24.74 -17.27
C ALA A 39 -9.33 25.22 -15.82
N HIS A 40 -10.09 24.64 -14.89
CA HIS A 40 -10.06 25.05 -13.49
C HIS A 40 -8.69 24.86 -12.84
N LEU A 41 -8.03 23.74 -13.13
CA LEU A 41 -6.68 23.45 -12.60
C LEU A 41 -5.56 24.09 -13.44
N ASN A 42 -5.89 24.77 -14.55
CA ASN A 42 -4.93 25.29 -15.53
C ASN A 42 -3.87 24.25 -15.94
N THR A 43 -4.32 23.01 -16.19
CA THR A 43 -3.44 21.87 -16.49
C THR A 43 -3.78 21.22 -17.81
N ALA A 44 -2.81 20.54 -18.42
CA ALA A 44 -3.06 19.77 -19.64
C ALA A 44 -4.00 18.58 -19.33
N PRO A 45 -4.95 18.26 -20.24
CA PRO A 45 -5.92 17.18 -20.03
C PRO A 45 -5.26 15.81 -19.82
N GLU A 46 -4.09 15.57 -20.43
CA GLU A 46 -3.29 14.35 -20.27
C GLU A 46 -2.79 14.12 -18.83
N LEU A 47 -2.64 15.19 -18.06
CA LEU A 47 -2.15 15.14 -16.68
C LEU A 47 -3.28 14.94 -15.67
N LEU A 48 -4.55 15.01 -16.10
CA LEU A 48 -5.70 14.87 -15.20
C LEU A 48 -5.80 13.48 -14.57
N GLY A 49 -5.28 12.45 -15.23
CA GLY A 49 -5.21 11.09 -14.69
C GLY A 49 -4.22 10.93 -13.53
N ARG A 50 -3.27 11.85 -13.35
CA ARG A 50 -2.24 11.77 -12.31
C ARG A 50 -2.70 12.47 -11.04
N VAL A 51 -2.76 11.76 -9.91
CA VAL A 51 -3.25 12.34 -8.64
C VAL A 51 -2.25 13.31 -8.00
N TYR A 52 -0.97 13.12 -8.26
CA TYR A 52 0.13 13.90 -7.68
C TYR A 52 0.88 14.64 -8.78
N ASN A 53 1.54 15.75 -8.38
CA ASN A 53 2.38 16.58 -9.25
C ASN A 53 1.70 16.94 -10.59
N ARG A 54 0.66 17.78 -10.51
CA ARG A 54 -0.07 18.32 -11.66
C ARG A 54 0.43 19.74 -11.97
N PRO A 55 1.49 19.91 -12.79
CA PRO A 55 2.01 21.23 -13.11
C PRO A 55 1.00 22.03 -13.94
N THR A 56 0.97 23.34 -13.71
CA THR A 56 0.17 24.27 -14.53
C THR A 56 0.81 24.45 -15.91
N LEU A 57 0.00 24.92 -16.88
CA LEU A 57 0.48 25.21 -18.23
C LEU A 57 1.62 26.23 -18.24
N GLU A 58 1.64 27.19 -17.31
CA GLU A 58 2.75 28.12 -17.18
C GLU A 58 4.04 27.47 -16.68
N MET A 59 3.92 26.58 -15.68
CA MET A 59 5.08 25.84 -15.14
C MET A 59 5.71 24.96 -16.22
N LEU A 60 4.88 24.29 -17.04
CA LEU A 60 5.34 23.49 -18.17
C LEU A 60 6.12 24.30 -19.22
N LYS A 61 5.80 25.59 -19.39
CA LYS A 61 6.51 26.49 -20.31
C LYS A 61 7.83 27.01 -19.72
N LYS A 62 7.87 27.24 -18.41
CA LYS A 62 8.98 27.91 -17.73
C LYS A 62 10.06 26.93 -17.26
N GLU A 63 9.68 25.74 -16.81
CA GLU A 63 10.60 24.82 -16.15
C GLU A 63 11.15 23.74 -17.09
N PRO A 64 12.48 23.51 -17.10
CA PRO A 64 13.05 22.37 -17.80
C PRO A 64 12.71 21.06 -17.08
N ILE A 65 12.47 20.01 -17.85
CA ILE A 65 12.20 18.66 -17.31
C ILE A 65 13.45 18.19 -16.55
N ARG A 66 13.30 17.98 -15.24
CA ARG A 66 14.35 17.41 -14.40
C ARG A 66 14.28 15.89 -14.45
N GLY A 67 15.31 15.25 -15.01
CA GLY A 67 15.47 13.80 -15.00
C GLY A 67 15.69 13.19 -16.38
N ALA A 68 15.44 11.88 -16.48
CA ALA A 68 15.60 11.13 -17.72
C ALA A 68 14.51 11.49 -18.73
N THR A 69 14.90 11.97 -19.91
CA THR A 69 13.99 12.32 -21.01
C THR A 69 13.95 11.25 -22.10
N LEU A 70 15.01 10.43 -22.22
CA LEU A 70 15.10 9.41 -23.25
C LEU A 70 14.13 8.24 -22.97
N PRO A 71 13.37 7.77 -23.98
CA PRO A 71 12.42 6.66 -23.82
C PRO A 71 13.03 5.40 -23.21
N VAL A 72 14.26 5.07 -23.59
CA VAL A 72 14.99 3.89 -23.08
C VAL A 72 15.27 4.02 -21.57
N GLN A 73 15.66 5.21 -21.12
CA GLN A 73 15.91 5.47 -19.70
C GLN A 73 14.61 5.43 -18.90
N LEU A 74 13.52 5.99 -19.45
CA LEU A 74 12.19 5.93 -18.83
C LEU A 74 11.69 4.49 -18.67
N GLN A 75 11.85 3.64 -19.68
CA GLN A 75 11.50 2.22 -19.57
C GLN A 75 12.34 1.50 -18.51
N LYS A 76 13.64 1.79 -18.43
CA LYS A 76 14.51 1.22 -17.40
C LYS A 76 14.06 1.62 -16.00
N LEU A 77 13.73 2.89 -15.78
CA LEU A 77 13.21 3.39 -14.50
C LEU A 77 11.86 2.74 -14.14
N ALA A 78 10.95 2.59 -15.10
CA ALA A 78 9.67 1.92 -14.90
C ALA A 78 9.85 0.44 -14.49
N ARG A 79 10.79 -0.27 -15.14
CA ARG A 79 11.15 -1.65 -14.78
C ARG A 79 11.73 -1.74 -13.37
N GLN A 80 12.63 -0.83 -13.01
CA GLN A 80 13.22 -0.78 -11.66
C GLN A 80 12.14 -0.53 -10.60
N ARG A 81 11.26 0.45 -10.85
CA ARG A 81 10.11 0.75 -9.98
C ARG A 81 9.22 -0.48 -9.78
N LYS A 82 8.82 -1.15 -10.86
CA LYS A 82 8.01 -2.38 -10.80
C LYS A 82 8.69 -3.50 -10.00
N SER A 83 9.99 -3.68 -10.19
CA SER A 83 10.78 -4.67 -9.44
C SER A 83 10.78 -4.38 -7.94
N GLN A 84 10.92 -3.12 -7.53
CA GLN A 84 10.88 -2.74 -6.12
C GLN A 84 9.50 -2.98 -5.48
N TYR A 85 8.41 -2.66 -6.20
CA TYR A 85 7.05 -2.98 -5.74
C TYR A 85 6.83 -4.49 -5.59
N ASN A 86 7.31 -5.30 -6.54
CA ASN A 86 7.24 -6.75 -6.46
C ASN A 86 8.04 -7.29 -5.26
N LEU A 87 9.24 -6.76 -5.01
CA LEU A 87 10.04 -7.13 -3.86
C LEU A 87 9.34 -6.78 -2.54
N LEU A 88 8.72 -5.61 -2.45
CA LEU A 88 7.94 -5.21 -1.28
C LEU A 88 6.78 -6.17 -1.04
N ARG A 89 6.02 -6.51 -2.09
CA ARG A 89 4.91 -7.46 -2.03
C ARG A 89 5.36 -8.82 -1.50
N GLN A 90 6.42 -9.39 -2.09
CA GLN A 90 6.97 -10.68 -1.66
C GLN A 90 7.43 -10.66 -0.20
N ARG A 91 8.01 -9.54 0.27
CA ARG A 91 8.43 -9.42 1.66
C ARG A 91 7.24 -9.34 2.62
N ILE A 92 6.17 -8.65 2.26
CA ILE A 92 4.93 -8.60 3.05
C ILE A 92 4.29 -9.99 3.12
N GLU A 93 4.20 -10.70 1.99
CA GLU A 93 3.68 -12.07 1.95
C GLU A 93 4.52 -13.01 2.84
N ARG A 94 5.85 -12.96 2.71
CA ARG A 94 6.76 -13.74 3.56
C ARG A 94 6.64 -13.40 5.05
N GLU A 95 6.52 -12.12 5.40
CA GLU A 95 6.32 -11.71 6.80
C GLU A 95 5.04 -12.32 7.38
N ARG A 96 3.94 -12.29 6.63
CA ARG A 96 2.67 -12.92 7.04
C ARG A 96 2.82 -14.41 7.28
N GLU A 97 3.48 -15.12 6.37
CA GLU A 97 3.74 -16.56 6.52
C GLU A 97 4.60 -16.86 7.75
N MET A 98 5.70 -16.11 7.91
CA MET A 98 6.62 -16.26 9.06
C MET A 98 5.91 -15.95 10.39
N PHE A 99 5.03 -14.96 10.41
CA PHE A 99 4.23 -14.63 11.58
C PHE A 99 3.32 -15.79 12.00
N VAL A 100 2.64 -16.43 11.04
CA VAL A 100 1.81 -17.62 11.31
C VAL A 100 2.65 -18.79 11.82
N VAL A 101 3.82 -19.04 11.21
CA VAL A 101 4.74 -20.10 11.66
C VAL A 101 5.24 -19.83 13.09
N ALA A 102 5.64 -18.60 13.39
CA ALA A 102 6.08 -18.21 14.73
C ALA A 102 4.98 -18.42 15.77
N GLN A 103 3.73 -18.05 15.46
CA GLN A 103 2.59 -18.31 16.35
C GLN A 103 2.34 -19.81 16.57
N LYS A 104 2.46 -20.63 15.53
CA LYS A 104 2.33 -22.09 15.63
C LYS A 104 3.41 -22.69 16.54
N LEU A 105 4.65 -22.24 16.39
CA LEU A 105 5.77 -22.66 17.25
C LEU A 105 5.56 -22.23 18.70
N GLN A 106 5.14 -20.99 18.93
CA GLN A 106 4.83 -20.50 20.27
C GLN A 106 3.70 -21.31 20.91
N THR A 107 2.63 -21.58 20.16
CA THR A 107 1.53 -22.44 20.62
C THR A 107 2.05 -23.81 21.01
N ARG A 108 2.91 -24.45 20.20
CA ARG A 108 3.51 -25.76 20.55
C ARG A 108 4.33 -25.68 21.84
N LYS A 109 5.10 -24.62 22.04
CA LYS A 109 5.86 -24.38 23.28
C LYS A 109 4.94 -24.24 24.48
N ASP A 110 3.87 -23.46 24.37
CA ASP A 110 2.88 -23.29 25.44
C ASP A 110 2.14 -24.61 25.75
N LEU A 111 1.95 -25.48 24.74
CA LEU A 111 1.38 -26.82 24.92
C LEU A 111 2.34 -27.82 25.58
N LEU A 112 3.63 -27.51 25.76
CA LEU A 112 4.51 -28.37 26.57
C LEU A 112 4.25 -28.20 28.08
N ASP A 113 3.59 -27.11 28.48
CA ASP A 113 3.19 -26.89 29.86
C ASP A 113 2.14 -27.94 30.29
N LYS A 114 2.26 -28.43 31.53
CA LYS A 114 1.38 -29.48 32.10
C LYS A 114 0.01 -28.95 32.51
N THR A 115 -0.25 -27.66 32.30
CA THR A 115 -1.54 -27.04 32.58
C THR A 115 -2.67 -27.70 31.79
N GLN A 116 -3.83 -27.84 32.44
CA GLN A 116 -5.01 -28.41 31.82
C GLN A 116 -5.53 -27.49 30.71
N LYS A 117 -5.73 -28.04 29.51
CA LYS A 117 -6.12 -27.31 28.30
C LYS A 117 -7.08 -28.09 27.44
N MET A 118 -7.98 -27.38 26.77
CA MET A 118 -8.94 -27.94 25.82
C MET A 118 -8.78 -27.27 24.46
N LYS A 119 -8.71 -28.08 23.39
CA LYS A 119 -8.65 -27.56 22.03
C LYS A 119 -10.02 -27.07 21.59
N VAL A 120 -10.11 -25.79 21.21
CA VAL A 120 -11.36 -25.16 20.77
C VAL A 120 -11.44 -25.11 19.25
N LYS A 121 -10.34 -24.80 18.57
CA LYS A 121 -10.27 -24.77 17.10
C LYS A 121 -9.04 -25.50 16.57
N LYS A 122 -9.21 -26.22 15.46
CA LYS A 122 -8.13 -26.89 14.74
C LYS A 122 -7.20 -25.88 14.06
N GLU A 123 -5.96 -26.31 13.85
CA GLU A 123 -4.97 -25.54 13.12
C GLU A 123 -5.36 -25.46 11.65
N THR A 124 -5.06 -24.33 11.01
CA THR A 124 -5.23 -24.13 9.56
C THR A 124 -3.91 -23.66 8.94
N VAL A 125 -3.85 -23.57 7.62
CA VAL A 125 -2.66 -23.04 6.93
C VAL A 125 -2.34 -21.62 7.43
N ASN A 126 -3.36 -20.78 7.59
CA ASN A 126 -3.21 -19.36 7.88
C ASN A 126 -3.27 -19.00 9.38
N ARG A 127 -3.62 -19.94 10.27
CA ARG A 127 -3.79 -19.66 11.70
C ARG A 127 -3.38 -20.84 12.59
N PRO A 128 -2.78 -20.59 13.77
CA PRO A 128 -2.51 -21.63 14.76
C PRO A 128 -3.81 -22.22 15.34
N ALA A 129 -3.73 -23.40 15.95
CA ALA A 129 -4.83 -23.96 16.73
C ALA A 129 -5.11 -23.11 17.98
N ILE A 130 -6.37 -23.02 18.37
CA ILE A 130 -6.79 -22.24 19.54
C ILE A 130 -7.11 -23.19 20.69
N TYR A 131 -6.53 -22.92 21.84
CA TYR A 131 -6.72 -23.69 23.08
C TYR A 131 -7.28 -22.78 24.17
N LYS A 132 -8.15 -23.34 25.01
CA LYS A 132 -8.62 -22.73 26.25
C LYS A 132 -7.87 -23.40 27.39
N PHE A 133 -7.05 -22.62 28.11
CA PHE A 133 -6.37 -23.06 29.33
C PHE A 133 -7.30 -22.88 30.53
N LYS A 134 -7.16 -23.74 31.53
CA LYS A 134 -7.86 -23.58 32.81
C LYS A 134 -7.48 -22.24 33.44
N LEU A 135 -8.46 -21.50 33.96
CA LEU A 135 -8.24 -20.23 34.65
C LEU A 135 -7.56 -20.49 36.00
N GLN A 136 -6.23 -20.54 36.01
CA GLN A 136 -5.44 -20.79 37.20
C GLN A 136 -4.17 -19.93 37.16
N ARG A 137 -3.85 -19.28 38.28
CA ARG A 137 -2.62 -18.48 38.39
C ARG A 137 -1.41 -19.42 38.38
N LYS A 138 -0.40 -19.09 37.58
CA LYS A 138 0.93 -19.69 37.74
C LYS A 138 1.45 -19.31 39.13
N ARG A 139 1.85 -20.31 39.92
CA ARG A 139 2.52 -20.08 41.20
C ARG A 139 3.99 -19.77 40.96
#